data_AF-A0A1Y3FIU3-F1
#
_entry.id   AF-A0A1Y3FIU3-F1
#
_cell.length_a   1.000
_cell.length_b   1.000
_cell.length_c   1.000
_cell.angle_alpha   90.00
_cell.angle_beta   90.00
_cell.angle_gamma   90.00
#
_symmetry.space_group_name_H-M   'P 1'
#
loop_
_entity.id
_entity.type
_entity.pdbx_description
1 polymer ?
#
loop_
_entity_poly.entity_id
_entity_poly.type
_entity_poly.pdbx_seq_one_letter_code
_entity_poly.pdbx_strand_id
1 'polypeptide(L)'
;MGFSSRSWQDSNVDAAHTVVTFSGCSVDFAPSGFSSTDVNLYDEFGGFPDQSVGTKNNTCGTSDWGRMTRSDQYHWTIDGINGDGSSQPRLNVDSVTQSY
;
A
#
# COMPACT_ATOMS: atom_id res chain seq x y z
N MET A 1 -9.69 1.17 10.77
CA MET A 1 -9.35 0.65 9.43
C MET A 1 -8.20 1.45 8.89
N GLY A 2 -7.47 0.91 7.93
CA GLY A 2 -6.51 1.70 7.16
C GLY A 2 -5.20 1.91 7.90
N PHE A 3 -4.32 0.91 7.86
CA PHE A 3 -2.91 1.23 8.05
C PHE A 3 -2.50 2.10 6.85
N SER A 4 -2.26 3.38 7.11
CA SER A 4 -1.61 4.26 6.14
C SER A 4 -0.12 4.20 6.41
N SER A 5 0.64 3.99 5.35
CA SER A 5 2.09 4.19 5.38
C SER A 5 2.44 5.65 5.62
N ARG A 6 3.72 5.88 5.88
CA ARG A 6 4.26 7.25 5.87
C ARG A 6 4.12 7.79 4.46
N SER A 7 3.77 9.07 4.33
CA SER A 7 3.87 9.74 3.05
C SER A 7 5.35 9.94 2.67
N TRP A 8 5.67 9.77 1.40
CA TRP A 8 6.98 10.08 0.83
C TRP A 8 6.79 10.92 -0.42
N GLN A 9 7.77 11.77 -0.72
CA GLN A 9 7.75 12.55 -1.94
C GLN A 9 8.57 11.83 -3.01
N ASP A 10 7.88 11.30 -4.02
CA ASP A 10 8.53 10.81 -5.24
C ASP A 10 8.66 12.02 -6.16
N SER A 11 9.88 12.54 -6.30
CA SER A 11 10.14 13.74 -7.11
C SER A 11 10.31 13.39 -8.60
N ASN A 12 10.10 12.12 -8.99
CA ASN A 12 10.21 11.61 -10.35
C ASN A 12 11.54 11.97 -11.05
N VAL A 13 12.63 12.08 -10.27
CA VAL A 13 13.93 12.57 -10.75
C VAL A 13 14.75 11.45 -11.41
N ASP A 14 14.49 10.21 -11.05
CA ASP A 14 15.29 9.02 -11.39
C ASP A 14 14.50 7.96 -12.17
N ALA A 15 13.23 8.25 -12.52
CA ALA A 15 12.32 7.31 -13.17
C ALA A 15 12.11 6.00 -12.40
N ALA A 16 12.30 6.02 -11.08
CA ALA A 16 12.04 4.88 -10.22
C ALA A 16 10.56 4.47 -10.29
N HIS A 17 10.33 3.16 -10.19
CA HIS A 17 9.00 2.61 -10.08
C HIS A 17 8.58 2.66 -8.62
N THR A 18 7.35 3.10 -8.34
CA THR A 18 6.75 2.94 -7.03
C THR A 18 6.39 1.48 -6.84
N VAL A 19 7.21 0.81 -6.03
CA VAL A 19 7.08 -0.61 -5.73
C VAL A 19 7.05 -0.80 -4.22
N VAL A 20 6.05 -1.55 -3.75
CA VAL A 20 5.91 -1.92 -2.34
C VAL A 20 5.90 -3.44 -2.25
N THR A 21 6.88 -3.99 -1.56
CA THR A 21 7.00 -5.43 -1.31
C THR A 21 6.74 -5.72 0.15
N PHE A 22 5.78 -6.60 0.40
CA PHE A 22 5.52 -7.16 1.72
C PHE A 22 6.17 -8.53 1.83
N SER A 23 6.71 -8.86 3.01
CA SER A 23 7.31 -10.17 3.28
C SER A 23 7.02 -10.59 4.71
N GLY A 24 6.81 -11.89 4.92
CA GLY A 24 6.44 -12.44 6.22
C GLY A 24 5.03 -12.03 6.67
N CYS A 25 4.06 -12.06 5.76
CA CYS A 25 2.70 -11.61 6.06
C CYS A 25 1.94 -12.68 6.84
N SER A 26 1.38 -12.27 7.96
CA SER A 26 0.47 -13.04 8.78
C SER A 26 -0.71 -12.16 9.15
N VAL A 27 -1.84 -12.76 9.51
CA VAL A 27 -3.01 -12.01 9.92
C VAL A 27 -3.50 -12.56 11.25
N ASP A 28 -3.70 -11.67 12.21
CA ASP A 28 -4.37 -12.02 13.44
C ASP A 28 -5.89 -11.92 13.23
N PHE A 29 -6.63 -12.76 13.95
CA PHE A 29 -8.09 -12.81 13.92
C PHE A 29 -8.72 -13.25 12.59
N ALA A 30 -7.96 -13.90 11.70
CA ALA A 30 -8.51 -14.63 10.56
C ALA A 30 -8.26 -16.14 10.69
N PRO A 31 -9.29 -16.99 10.78
CA PRO A 31 -9.11 -18.44 10.96
C PRO A 31 -8.46 -19.13 9.74
N SER A 32 -8.54 -18.51 8.56
CA SER A 32 -7.91 -18.98 7.32
C SER A 32 -6.45 -18.54 7.14
N GLY A 33 -5.92 -17.72 8.05
CA GLY A 33 -4.62 -17.06 7.85
C GLY A 33 -4.66 -15.97 6.77
N PHE A 34 -3.49 -15.46 6.41
CA PHE A 34 -3.36 -14.37 5.44
C PHE A 34 -3.50 -14.92 4.02
N SER A 35 -4.37 -14.31 3.23
CA SER A 35 -4.64 -14.64 1.83
C SER A 35 -4.24 -13.50 0.92
N SER A 36 -4.76 -12.29 1.17
CA SER A 36 -4.43 -11.10 0.40
C SER A 36 -4.73 -9.83 1.18
N THR A 37 -4.24 -8.69 0.70
CA THR A 37 -4.61 -7.38 1.22
C THR A 37 -4.74 -6.38 0.08
N ASP A 38 -5.73 -5.50 0.18
CA ASP A 38 -5.95 -4.46 -0.82
C ASP A 38 -5.12 -3.24 -0.43
N VAL A 39 -4.05 -3.02 -1.19
CA VAL A 39 -3.15 -1.88 -1.02
C VAL A 39 -3.52 -0.82 -2.03
N ASN A 40 -3.89 0.35 -1.57
CA ASN A 40 -4.27 1.47 -2.42
C ASN A 40 -3.23 2.57 -2.32
N LEU A 41 -2.72 3.02 -3.46
CA LEU A 41 -1.79 4.14 -3.52
C LEU A 41 -2.56 5.43 -3.71
N TYR A 42 -2.27 6.42 -2.88
CA TYR A 42 -2.84 7.75 -2.92
C TYR A 42 -1.76 8.77 -3.27
N ASP A 43 -2.16 9.74 -4.08
CA ASP A 43 -1.43 10.93 -4.48
C ASP A 43 -1.99 12.13 -3.70
N GLU A 44 -1.23 12.61 -2.72
CA GLU A 44 -1.54 13.79 -1.91
C GLU A 44 -1.30 15.05 -2.73
N PHE A 45 -2.39 15.53 -3.32
CA PHE A 45 -2.37 16.76 -4.08
C PHE A 45 -2.55 17.94 -3.11
N GLY A 46 -1.47 18.65 -2.78
CA GLY A 46 -1.46 19.71 -1.77
C GLY A 46 -2.66 20.69 -1.88
N GLY A 47 -3.58 20.60 -0.92
CA GLY A 47 -4.80 21.43 -0.82
C GLY A 47 -6.07 20.85 -1.45
N PHE A 48 -6.00 19.68 -2.11
CA PHE A 48 -7.11 18.94 -2.69
C PHE A 48 -7.27 17.57 -2.01
N PRO A 49 -8.41 16.87 -2.20
CA PRO A 49 -8.56 15.51 -1.69
C PRO A 49 -7.57 14.56 -2.37
N ASP A 50 -7.00 13.64 -1.59
CA ASP A 50 -6.04 12.65 -2.07
C ASP A 50 -6.63 11.84 -3.23
N GLN A 51 -5.86 11.75 -4.32
CA GLN A 51 -6.29 11.04 -5.51
C GLN A 51 -5.80 9.59 -5.44
N SER A 52 -6.72 8.62 -5.45
CA SER A 52 -6.33 7.21 -5.58
C SER A 52 -5.70 6.97 -6.96
N VAL A 53 -4.43 6.59 -6.95
CA VAL A 53 -3.66 6.17 -8.12
C VAL A 53 -4.09 4.75 -8.55
N GLY A 54 -4.45 3.92 -7.57
CA GLY A 54 -5.12 2.65 -7.81
C GLY A 54 -4.89 1.62 -6.71
N THR A 55 -5.82 0.67 -6.62
CA THR A 55 -5.77 -0.45 -5.68
C THR A 55 -5.11 -1.67 -6.31
N LYS A 56 -4.21 -2.32 -5.57
CA LYS A 56 -3.55 -3.58 -5.92
C LYS A 56 -3.83 -4.60 -4.83
N ASN A 57 -4.27 -5.78 -5.24
CA ASN A 57 -4.38 -6.91 -4.32
C ASN A 57 -2.99 -7.52 -4.14
N ASN A 58 -2.44 -7.40 -2.93
CA ASN A 58 -1.13 -7.91 -2.55
C ASN A 58 -1.31 -9.23 -1.77
N THR A 59 -0.78 -10.32 -2.30
CA THR A 59 -0.81 -11.65 -1.65
C THR A 59 0.51 -11.94 -0.93
N CYS A 60 1.02 -10.97 -0.15
CA CYS A 60 2.35 -10.98 0.45
C CYS A 60 3.48 -11.05 -0.58
N GLY A 61 3.47 -10.09 -1.48
CA GLY A 61 4.49 -9.97 -2.51
C GLY A 61 4.68 -8.52 -2.90
N THR A 62 4.92 -8.33 -4.19
CA THR A 62 5.26 -7.02 -4.75
C THR A 62 4.04 -6.38 -5.41
N SER A 63 3.70 -5.18 -4.97
CA SER A 63 2.75 -4.28 -5.61
C SER A 63 3.54 -3.20 -6.35
N ASP A 64 3.40 -3.17 -7.67
CA ASP A 64 4.04 -2.20 -8.56
C ASP A 64 2.94 -1.34 -9.21
N TRP A 65 3.06 -0.02 -9.04
CA TRP A 65 2.19 0.97 -9.68
C TRP A 65 2.86 1.70 -10.85
N GLY A 66 4.06 1.26 -11.22
CA GLY A 66 4.90 1.85 -12.23
C GLY A 66 5.55 3.14 -11.76
N ARG A 67 6.07 3.88 -12.72
CA ARG A 67 6.68 5.18 -12.51
C ARG A 67 5.60 6.23 -12.20
N MET A 68 5.72 6.90 -11.07
CA MET A 68 4.91 8.08 -10.79
C MET A 68 5.40 9.25 -11.64
N THR A 69 4.47 9.95 -12.27
CA THR A 69 4.81 11.04 -13.19
C THR A 69 4.76 12.41 -12.53
N ARG A 70 4.14 12.52 -11.35
CA ARG A 70 4.02 13.77 -10.59
C ARG A 70 5.04 13.79 -9.45
N SER A 71 5.39 15.00 -9.02
CA SER A 71 6.38 15.26 -7.95
C SER A 71 5.70 15.41 -6.58
N ASP A 72 4.52 14.82 -6.42
CA ASP A 72 3.64 15.02 -5.27
C ASP A 72 4.02 14.07 -4.12
N GLN A 73 3.33 14.20 -2.98
CA GLN A 73 3.48 13.25 -1.87
C GLN A 73 2.61 12.03 -2.15
N TYR A 74 3.17 10.84 -1.96
CA TYR A 74 2.46 9.58 -2.12
C TYR A 74 2.38 8.86 -0.79
N HIS A 75 1.26 8.21 -0.51
CA HIS A 75 1.12 7.27 0.58
C HIS A 75 0.28 6.09 0.12
N TRP A 76 0.58 4.89 0.60
CA TRP A 76 -0.31 3.74 0.41
C TRP A 76 -1.09 3.42 1.68
N THR A 77 -2.30 2.91 1.52
CA THR A 77 -3.19 2.44 2.59
C THR A 77 -3.56 0.98 2.38
N ILE A 78 -3.88 0.29 3.47
CA ILE A 78 -4.53 -1.02 3.43
C ILE A 78 -6.03 -0.84 3.63
N ASP A 79 -6.79 -1.04 2.56
CA ASP A 79 -8.25 -0.86 2.55
C ASP A 79 -8.98 -2.12 3.03
N GLY A 80 -8.38 -3.30 2.83
CA GLY A 80 -8.95 -4.59 3.21
C GLY A 80 -7.90 -5.68 3.40
N ILE A 81 -8.23 -6.67 4.23
CA ILE A 81 -7.41 -7.85 4.47
C ILE A 81 -8.29 -9.08 4.23
N ASN A 82 -7.85 -9.99 3.37
CA ASN A 82 -8.59 -11.17 2.93
C ASN A 82 -9.96 -10.86 2.29
N GLY A 83 -10.09 -9.70 1.64
CA GLY A 83 -11.37 -9.21 1.13
C GLY A 83 -12.35 -8.77 2.22
N ASP A 84 -11.92 -8.77 3.49
CA ASP A 84 -12.66 -8.22 4.61
C ASP A 84 -12.15 -6.80 4.91
N GLY A 85 -13.04 -5.82 4.76
CA GLY A 85 -12.82 -4.42 5.12
C GLY A 85 -13.14 -4.11 6.59
N SER A 86 -13.43 -5.13 7.42
CA SER A 86 -13.68 -4.96 8.85
C SER A 86 -12.40 -4.67 9.64
N SER A 87 -12.55 -4.16 10.87
CA SER A 87 -11.43 -3.76 11.75
C SER A 87 -10.81 -4.94 12.50
N GLN A 88 -11.33 -6.13 12.26
CA GLN A 88 -11.01 -7.32 13.02
C GLN A 88 -9.72 -7.97 12.53
N PRO A 89 -9.51 -8.25 11.23
CA PRO A 89 -8.24 -8.75 10.77
C PRO A 89 -7.14 -7.70 10.96
N ARG A 90 -6.03 -8.09 11.60
CA ARG A 90 -4.83 -7.25 11.69
C ARG A 90 -3.73 -7.88 10.86
N LEU A 91 -3.27 -7.17 9.84
CA LEU A 91 -2.14 -7.60 9.04
C LEU A 91 -0.84 -7.33 9.81
N ASN A 92 -0.07 -8.38 10.03
CA ASN A 92 1.30 -8.31 10.49
C ASN A 92 2.22 -8.63 9.31
N VAL A 93 3.22 -7.79 9.08
CA VAL A 93 4.21 -7.98 8.02
C VAL A 93 5.58 -7.87 8.68
N ASP A 94 6.43 -8.87 8.51
CA ASP A 94 7.78 -8.87 9.08
C ASP A 94 8.64 -7.73 8.51
N SER A 95 8.53 -7.49 7.20
CA SER A 95 9.21 -6.38 6.53
C SER A 95 8.40 -5.80 5.39
N VAL A 96 8.38 -4.46 5.33
CA VAL A 96 7.85 -3.71 4.20
C VAL A 96 9.02 -3.00 3.52
N THR A 97 9.26 -3.35 2.27
CA THR A 97 10.26 -2.68 1.42
C THR A 97 9.53 -1.80 0.43
N GLN A 98 9.89 -0.53 0.39
CA GLN A 98 9.34 0.42 -0.54
C GLN A 98 10.48 1.04 -1.35
N SER A 99 10.32 1.07 -2.67
CA SER A 99 11.22 1.77 -3.59
C SER A 99 10.42 2.76 -4.43
N TYR A 100 11.00 3.93 -4.62
CA TYR A 100 10.54 5.08 -5.40
C TYR A 100 11.75 6.02 -5.60
#